data_AF-A0A7X6T1E4-F1
#
_entry.id   AF-A0A7X6T1E4-F1
#
_cell.length_a   1.000
_cell.length_b   1.000
_cell.length_c   1.000
_cell.angle_alpha   90.00
_cell.angle_beta   90.00
_cell.angle_gamma   90.00
#
_symmetry.space_group_name_H-M   'P 1'
#
loop_
_entity.id
_entity.type
_entity.pdbx_description
1 polymer ?
#
loop_
_entity_poly.entity_id
_entity_poly.type
_entity_poly.pdbx_seq_one_letter_code
_entity_poly.pdbx_strand_id
1 'polypeptide(L)'
;DTLNIIDTELRKIKPDILLYGEGWNMPTILDDEHKGMIANQHKMPNIGHFNDFYRDHVKGRTAEHEISVKGYCTGDVNYKDAMKMSLVGNALPAPYVQLFDSPAKSINYVECHDNRTSWDKIKECCKEDRSDVRIKKHKLMIGALMVSMGVPFLHSGQEFCRTKNGNSNSYMSGDLINRLDWERKDRYKEVVNYTKDMIALRKAYPVFQFSETSQIKKHVYFKDLDKDILLYGFKDVSKYIEFDELLIFFNPTYDVAYYCLDGYGTLLANEAGLIEKIQTQCVTINPHTMVVVGIKI
;
A
#
# COMPACT_ATOMS: atom_id res chain seq x y z
N ASP A 1 -28.22 -2.90 -8.18
CA ASP A 1 -29.15 -1.76 -8.38
C ASP A 1 -29.15 -0.75 -7.24
N THR A 2 -29.50 -1.13 -6.01
CA THR A 2 -29.59 -0.20 -4.86
C THR A 2 -28.34 0.68 -4.70
N LEU A 3 -27.14 0.10 -4.80
CA LEU A 3 -25.88 0.83 -4.69
C LEU A 3 -25.70 1.91 -5.78
N ASN A 4 -26.12 1.63 -7.03
CA ASN A 4 -26.03 2.59 -8.13
C ASN A 4 -27.06 3.72 -7.99
N ILE A 5 -28.24 3.43 -7.42
CA ILE A 5 -29.23 4.46 -7.08
C ILE A 5 -28.66 5.38 -5.99
N ILE A 6 -28.06 4.81 -4.94
CA ILE A 6 -27.39 5.57 -3.87
C ILE A 6 -26.29 6.47 -4.45
N ASP A 7 -25.41 5.94 -5.31
CA ASP A 7 -24.37 6.72 -5.99
C ASP A 7 -24.95 7.89 -6.79
N THR A 8 -25.99 7.63 -7.58
CA THR A 8 -26.65 8.64 -8.41
C THR A 8 -27.25 9.76 -7.57
N GLU A 9 -27.99 9.44 -6.50
CA GLU A 9 -28.63 10.46 -5.66
C GLU A 9 -27.62 11.27 -4.84
N LEU A 10 -26.59 10.61 -4.28
CA LEU A 10 -25.57 11.30 -3.50
C LEU A 10 -24.73 12.26 -4.36
N ARG A 11 -24.43 11.90 -5.62
CA ARG A 11 -23.65 12.77 -6.53
C ARG A 11 -24.41 14.02 -6.98
N LYS A 12 -25.74 14.01 -6.96
CA LYS A 12 -26.53 15.24 -7.15
C LYS A 12 -26.28 16.28 -6.04
N ILE A 13 -25.96 15.82 -4.84
CA ILE A 13 -25.70 16.66 -3.66
C ILE A 13 -24.20 17.01 -3.57
N LYS A 14 -23.34 16.01 -3.72
CA LYS A 14 -21.88 16.14 -3.64
C LYS A 14 -21.21 15.34 -4.77
N PRO A 15 -20.87 15.98 -5.91
CA PRO A 15 -20.35 15.29 -7.09
C PRO A 15 -19.05 14.50 -6.86
N ASP A 16 -18.22 14.97 -5.92
CA ASP A 16 -16.91 14.42 -5.55
C ASP A 16 -16.96 13.46 -4.34
N ILE A 17 -18.16 12.99 -3.94
CA ILE A 17 -18.28 12.04 -2.82
C ILE A 17 -17.56 10.72 -3.13
N LEU A 18 -16.88 10.17 -2.11
CA LEU A 18 -16.31 8.84 -2.14
C LEU A 18 -17.35 7.84 -1.62
N LEU A 19 -17.61 6.81 -2.40
CA LEU A 19 -18.46 5.68 -2.04
C LEU A 19 -17.64 4.41 -2.17
N TYR A 20 -17.54 3.66 -1.09
CA TYR A 20 -16.80 2.40 -1.07
C TYR A 20 -17.30 1.50 0.05
N GLY A 21 -16.95 0.22 0.00
CA GLY A 21 -17.31 -0.73 1.04
C GLY A 21 -16.57 -2.05 0.94
N GLU A 22 -16.95 -2.98 1.80
CA GLU A 22 -16.41 -4.33 1.83
C GLU A 22 -17.18 -5.23 0.85
N GLY A 23 -16.61 -5.45 -0.33
CA GLY A 23 -17.25 -6.19 -1.42
C GLY A 23 -17.12 -7.71 -1.32
N TRP A 24 -17.30 -8.28 -0.12
CA TRP A 24 -17.19 -9.72 0.11
C TRP A 24 -18.32 -10.52 -0.55
N ASN A 25 -18.02 -11.73 -1.04
CA ASN A 25 -19.07 -12.67 -1.41
C ASN A 25 -19.57 -13.40 -0.16
N MET A 26 -20.57 -12.82 0.52
CA MET A 26 -21.19 -13.41 1.70
C MET A 26 -22.31 -14.38 1.33
N PRO A 27 -22.54 -15.44 2.12
CA PRO A 27 -23.72 -16.29 1.99
C PRO A 27 -24.97 -15.47 2.32
N THR A 28 -25.82 -15.25 1.33
CA THR A 28 -27.09 -14.53 1.44
C THR A 28 -28.07 -15.10 0.42
N ILE A 29 -29.35 -14.76 0.54
CA ILE A 29 -30.42 -15.19 -0.38
C ILE A 29 -30.33 -14.55 -1.77
N LEU A 30 -29.51 -13.51 -1.92
CA LEU A 30 -29.34 -12.79 -3.17
C LEU A 30 -28.39 -13.56 -4.11
N ASP A 31 -28.76 -13.71 -5.37
CA ASP A 31 -27.90 -14.33 -6.39
C ASP A 31 -26.58 -13.56 -6.55
N ASP A 32 -25.49 -14.29 -6.79
CA ASP A 32 -24.13 -13.74 -6.87
C ASP A 32 -24.04 -12.56 -7.84
N GLU A 33 -24.71 -12.62 -8.99
CA GLU A 33 -24.66 -11.55 -10.00
C GLU A 33 -25.26 -10.20 -9.56
N HIS A 34 -26.09 -10.20 -8.50
CA HIS A 34 -26.76 -9.02 -7.95
C HIS A 34 -26.05 -8.45 -6.71
N LYS A 35 -25.07 -9.18 -6.15
CA LYS A 35 -24.32 -8.74 -4.96
C LYS A 35 -23.40 -7.56 -5.28
N GLY A 36 -23.29 -6.63 -4.33
CA GLY A 36 -22.31 -5.51 -4.37
C GLY A 36 -20.87 -5.95 -4.06
N MET A 37 -20.42 -7.04 -4.69
CA MET A 37 -19.12 -7.65 -4.42
C MET A 37 -18.05 -7.25 -5.44
N ILE A 38 -16.77 -7.46 -5.10
CA ILE A 38 -15.62 -7.12 -5.97
C ILE A 38 -15.76 -7.74 -7.36
N ALA A 39 -16.20 -9.01 -7.46
CA ALA A 39 -16.39 -9.68 -8.75
C ALA A 39 -17.40 -8.94 -9.68
N ASN A 40 -18.32 -8.17 -9.11
CA ASN A 40 -19.31 -7.37 -9.83
C ASN A 40 -18.95 -5.89 -9.95
N GLN A 41 -17.72 -5.46 -9.57
CA GLN A 41 -17.33 -4.04 -9.55
C GLN A 41 -17.53 -3.31 -10.88
N HIS A 42 -17.48 -4.04 -12.01
CA HIS A 42 -17.73 -3.50 -13.35
C HIS A 42 -19.17 -2.98 -13.52
N LYS A 43 -20.13 -3.48 -12.72
CA LYS A 43 -21.52 -3.00 -12.65
C LYS A 43 -21.70 -1.78 -11.75
N MET A 44 -20.64 -1.35 -11.04
CA MET A 44 -20.62 -0.27 -10.06
C MET A 44 -19.51 0.74 -10.40
N PRO A 45 -19.73 1.61 -11.40
CA PRO A 45 -18.66 2.41 -12.01
C PRO A 45 -17.95 3.37 -11.05
N ASN A 46 -18.64 3.83 -10.00
CA ASN A 46 -18.17 4.89 -9.12
C ASN A 46 -18.00 4.44 -7.65
N ILE A 47 -18.01 3.13 -7.40
CA ILE A 47 -17.96 2.57 -6.05
C ILE A 47 -16.67 1.79 -5.88
N GLY A 48 -15.89 2.13 -4.86
CA GLY A 48 -14.67 1.44 -4.50
C GLY A 48 -14.91 0.24 -3.58
N HIS A 49 -13.92 -0.64 -3.49
CA HIS A 49 -13.92 -1.75 -2.57
C HIS A 49 -12.61 -1.84 -1.81
N PHE A 50 -12.68 -2.25 -0.54
CA PHE A 50 -11.50 -2.69 0.19
C PHE A 50 -10.77 -3.77 -0.60
N ASN A 51 -9.48 -3.55 -0.84
CA ASN A 51 -8.65 -4.44 -1.64
C ASN A 51 -7.92 -5.43 -0.74
N ASP A 52 -8.55 -6.57 -0.51
CA ASP A 52 -8.01 -7.61 0.37
C ASP A 52 -6.84 -8.34 -0.25
N PHE A 53 -6.76 -8.37 -1.59
CA PHE A 53 -5.59 -8.84 -2.30
C PHE A 53 -4.37 -7.99 -1.92
N TYR A 54 -4.51 -6.66 -1.92
CA TYR A 54 -3.44 -5.76 -1.46
C TYR A 54 -3.02 -6.10 -0.03
N ARG A 55 -3.99 -6.14 0.89
CA ARG A 55 -3.75 -6.43 2.32
C ARG A 55 -2.98 -7.74 2.49
N ASP A 56 -3.45 -8.82 1.88
CA ASP A 56 -2.95 -10.18 2.10
C ASP A 56 -1.57 -10.40 1.49
N HIS A 57 -1.26 -9.79 0.36
CA HIS A 57 0.02 -9.98 -0.32
C HIS A 57 1.09 -8.98 0.12
N VAL A 58 0.70 -7.80 0.60
CA VAL A 58 1.62 -6.79 1.14
C VAL A 58 2.00 -7.09 2.59
N LYS A 59 1.01 -7.30 3.47
CA LYS A 59 1.22 -7.59 4.91
C LYS A 59 1.33 -9.08 5.21
N GLY A 60 0.56 -9.91 4.51
CA GLY A 60 0.30 -11.30 4.88
C GLY A 60 -1.15 -11.48 5.30
N ARG A 61 -1.68 -12.68 5.02
CA ARG A 61 -3.08 -13.07 5.27
C ARG A 61 -3.47 -12.87 6.74
N THR A 62 -4.75 -12.58 6.97
CA THR A 62 -5.26 -12.07 8.26
C THR A 62 -6.09 -13.05 9.06
N ALA A 63 -6.44 -14.22 8.51
CA ALA A 63 -7.20 -15.21 9.25
C ALA A 63 -6.42 -15.67 10.50
N GLU A 64 -7.13 -16.04 11.58
CA GLU A 64 -6.51 -16.38 12.87
C GLU A 64 -5.50 -17.54 12.73
N HIS A 65 -5.80 -18.51 11.88
CA HIS A 65 -4.93 -19.67 11.59
C HIS A 65 -3.77 -19.34 10.63
N GLU A 66 -3.75 -18.15 10.03
CA GLU A 66 -2.74 -17.69 9.07
C GLU A 66 -1.86 -16.57 9.65
N ILE A 67 -1.90 -16.38 10.97
CA ILE A 67 -1.21 -15.27 11.64
C ILE A 67 0.31 -15.28 11.44
N SER A 68 0.93 -16.42 11.16
CA SER A 68 2.35 -16.54 10.84
C SER A 68 2.68 -16.26 9.38
N VAL A 69 1.68 -16.22 8.48
CA VAL A 69 1.89 -16.02 7.04
C VAL A 69 2.40 -14.60 6.78
N LYS A 70 3.57 -14.49 6.17
CA LYS A 70 4.17 -13.20 5.78
C LYS A 70 3.65 -12.79 4.40
N GLY A 71 3.48 -11.50 4.18
CA GLY A 71 3.41 -10.89 2.84
C GLY A 71 4.78 -10.36 2.41
N TYR A 72 4.84 -9.75 1.22
CA TYR A 72 6.07 -9.21 0.64
C TYR A 72 6.77 -8.22 1.57
N CYS A 73 6.08 -7.21 2.09
CA CYS A 73 6.68 -6.20 2.97
C CYS A 73 7.05 -6.73 4.37
N THR A 74 6.58 -7.93 4.74
CA THR A 74 7.00 -8.61 5.98
C THR A 74 8.10 -9.65 5.76
N GLY A 75 8.53 -9.86 4.51
CA GLY A 75 9.73 -10.63 4.17
C GLY A 75 9.50 -11.88 3.32
N ASP A 76 8.28 -12.16 2.86
CA ASP A 76 8.05 -13.29 1.93
C ASP A 76 8.18 -12.84 0.48
N VAL A 77 9.36 -13.10 -0.09
CA VAL A 77 9.73 -12.71 -1.45
C VAL A 77 8.93 -13.44 -2.54
N ASN A 78 8.28 -14.56 -2.23
CA ASN A 78 7.46 -15.29 -3.21
C ASN A 78 6.22 -14.49 -3.62
N TYR A 79 5.82 -13.51 -2.82
CA TYR A 79 4.71 -12.61 -3.14
C TYR A 79 5.11 -11.40 -4.01
N LYS A 80 6.31 -11.38 -4.59
CA LYS A 80 6.79 -10.28 -5.45
C LYS A 80 5.86 -10.00 -6.63
N ASP A 81 5.34 -11.01 -7.31
CA ASP A 81 4.40 -10.77 -8.43
C ASP A 81 3.05 -10.25 -7.96
N ALA A 82 2.55 -10.76 -6.82
CA ALA A 82 1.35 -10.21 -6.20
C ALA A 82 1.57 -8.77 -5.68
N MET A 83 2.79 -8.42 -5.26
CA MET A 83 3.18 -7.05 -4.93
C MET A 83 3.09 -6.14 -6.15
N LYS A 84 3.58 -6.58 -7.34
CA LYS A 84 3.43 -5.83 -8.60
C LYS A 84 1.94 -5.54 -8.89
N MET A 85 1.08 -6.54 -8.74
CA MET A 85 -0.38 -6.39 -8.93
C MET A 85 -1.00 -5.41 -7.92
N SER A 86 -0.55 -5.45 -6.68
CA SER A 86 -0.99 -4.57 -5.59
C SER A 86 -0.57 -3.11 -5.84
N LEU A 87 0.66 -2.88 -6.29
CA LEU A 87 1.20 -1.56 -6.62
C LEU A 87 0.42 -0.83 -7.72
N VAL A 88 -0.18 -1.57 -8.66
CA VAL A 88 -1.06 -1.01 -9.72
C VAL A 88 -2.55 -1.04 -9.37
N GLY A 89 -2.88 -1.22 -8.08
CA GLY A 89 -4.27 -1.23 -7.60
C GLY A 89 -5.10 -2.37 -8.18
N ASN A 90 -4.47 -3.50 -8.56
CA ASN A 90 -5.09 -4.63 -9.25
C ASN A 90 -5.91 -4.24 -10.50
N ALA A 91 -5.47 -3.18 -11.19
CA ALA A 91 -6.20 -2.61 -12.33
C ALA A 91 -5.66 -3.01 -13.70
N LEU A 92 -4.52 -3.71 -13.76
CA LEU A 92 -3.96 -4.19 -15.02
C LEU A 92 -4.50 -5.60 -15.36
N PRO A 93 -4.85 -5.86 -16.64
CA PRO A 93 -5.21 -7.19 -17.14
C PRO A 93 -3.98 -8.10 -17.27
N ALA A 94 -4.16 -9.23 -17.97
CA ALA A 94 -3.10 -10.20 -18.26
C ALA A 94 -1.75 -9.52 -18.63
N PRO A 95 -0.61 -9.99 -18.08
CA PRO A 95 -0.45 -11.24 -17.31
C PRO A 95 -0.88 -11.14 -15.83
N TYR A 96 -1.42 -10.00 -15.38
CA TYR A 96 -1.84 -9.79 -13.99
C TYR A 96 -3.29 -10.23 -13.74
N VAL A 97 -3.58 -10.56 -12.47
CA VAL A 97 -4.96 -10.75 -12.00
C VAL A 97 -5.61 -9.38 -11.83
N GLN A 98 -6.56 -9.08 -12.71
CA GLN A 98 -7.34 -7.85 -12.66
C GLN A 98 -8.54 -8.04 -11.73
N LEU A 99 -8.63 -7.22 -10.68
CA LEU A 99 -9.81 -7.14 -9.81
C LEU A 99 -10.68 -5.93 -10.15
N PHE A 100 -10.06 -4.85 -10.61
CA PHE A 100 -10.75 -3.57 -10.87
C PHE A 100 -10.53 -3.10 -12.31
N ASP A 101 -11.53 -2.47 -12.91
CA ASP A 101 -11.42 -1.84 -14.23
C ASP A 101 -10.71 -0.46 -14.15
N SER A 102 -10.65 0.11 -12.95
CA SER A 102 -9.93 1.33 -12.62
C SER A 102 -9.28 1.20 -11.24
N PRO A 103 -8.03 1.67 -11.06
CA PRO A 103 -7.39 1.72 -9.74
C PRO A 103 -8.17 2.59 -8.74
N ALA A 104 -9.00 3.54 -9.20
CA ALA A 104 -9.81 4.39 -8.33
C ALA A 104 -10.85 3.60 -7.50
N LYS A 105 -11.20 2.39 -7.93
CA LYS A 105 -12.08 1.48 -7.18
C LYS A 105 -11.33 0.63 -6.15
N SER A 106 -10.00 0.72 -6.11
CA SER A 106 -9.15 -0.06 -5.22
C SER A 106 -8.85 0.73 -3.94
N ILE A 107 -9.51 0.38 -2.83
CA ILE A 107 -9.20 0.93 -1.51
C ILE A 107 -8.08 0.08 -0.91
N ASN A 108 -6.84 0.50 -1.11
CA ASN A 108 -5.66 -0.22 -0.64
C ASN A 108 -5.47 0.01 0.86
N TYR A 109 -5.17 -1.06 1.59
CA TYR A 109 -4.97 -0.99 3.02
C TYR A 109 -4.16 -2.19 3.51
N VAL A 110 -3.52 -2.04 4.66
CA VAL A 110 -2.89 -3.16 5.39
C VAL A 110 -3.45 -3.31 6.81
N GLU A 111 -4.22 -2.32 7.27
CA GLU A 111 -4.83 -2.31 8.59
C GLU A 111 -6.18 -1.59 8.52
N CYS A 112 -7.16 -2.15 9.22
CA CYS A 112 -8.44 -1.52 9.51
C CYS A 112 -8.79 -1.81 10.97
N HIS A 113 -10.03 -1.52 11.37
CA HIS A 113 -10.49 -1.79 12.73
C HIS A 113 -10.69 -3.29 13.00
N ASP A 114 -11.00 -4.08 11.97
CA ASP A 114 -11.08 -5.54 12.04
C ASP A 114 -9.71 -6.20 12.08
N ASN A 115 -9.71 -7.46 12.51
CA ASN A 115 -8.50 -8.27 12.68
C ASN A 115 -7.48 -7.63 13.63
N ARG A 116 -6.26 -8.19 13.62
CA ARG A 116 -5.13 -7.63 14.35
C ARG A 116 -4.58 -6.41 13.61
N THR A 117 -4.07 -5.46 14.39
CA THR A 117 -3.30 -4.36 13.81
C THR A 117 -2.09 -4.91 13.05
N SER A 118 -1.61 -4.17 12.06
CA SER A 118 -0.42 -4.52 11.29
C SER A 118 0.81 -4.70 12.19
N TRP A 119 0.92 -3.89 13.26
CA TRP A 119 1.98 -4.04 14.26
C TRP A 119 1.87 -5.35 15.05
N ASP A 120 0.67 -5.72 15.51
CA ASP A 120 0.45 -6.97 16.24
C ASP A 120 0.65 -8.20 15.33
N LYS A 121 0.30 -8.08 14.03
CA LYS A 121 0.58 -9.10 13.02
C LYS A 121 2.09 -9.27 12.82
N ILE A 122 2.84 -8.18 12.62
CA ILE A 122 4.31 -8.21 12.48
C ILE A 122 4.95 -8.84 13.72
N LYS A 123 4.46 -8.52 14.92
CA LYS A 123 4.97 -9.11 16.16
C LYS A 123 4.89 -10.63 16.17
N GLU A 124 3.87 -11.21 15.55
CA GLU A 124 3.67 -12.65 15.47
C GLU A 124 4.39 -13.29 14.28
N CYS A 125 4.16 -12.80 13.05
CA CYS A 125 4.75 -13.42 11.86
C CYS A 125 6.26 -13.18 11.75
N CYS A 126 6.78 -12.12 12.37
CA CYS A 126 8.20 -11.79 12.42
C CYS A 126 8.69 -11.77 13.87
N LYS A 127 8.34 -12.79 14.66
CA LYS A 127 8.65 -12.86 16.11
C LYS A 127 10.15 -12.98 16.40
N GLU A 128 10.90 -13.51 15.45
CA GLU A 128 12.37 -13.60 15.43
C GLU A 128 13.05 -12.24 15.26
N ASP A 129 12.34 -11.26 14.68
CA ASP A 129 12.91 -9.94 14.42
C ASP A 129 12.97 -9.10 15.69
N ARG A 130 14.05 -8.33 15.81
CA ARG A 130 14.14 -7.25 16.79
C ARG A 130 13.10 -6.15 16.52
N SER A 131 12.86 -5.30 17.52
CA SER A 131 11.87 -4.22 17.43
C SER A 131 12.18 -3.22 16.30
N ASP A 132 13.45 -2.88 16.09
CA ASP A 132 13.90 -1.97 15.04
C ASP A 132 13.66 -2.52 13.63
N VAL A 133 13.88 -3.82 13.43
CA VAL A 133 13.55 -4.49 12.16
C VAL A 133 12.03 -4.50 11.92
N ARG A 134 11.24 -4.77 12.96
CA ARG A 134 9.77 -4.71 12.88
C ARG A 134 9.26 -3.29 12.54
N ILE A 135 9.90 -2.25 13.07
CA ILE A 135 9.61 -0.86 12.71
C ILE A 135 9.92 -0.61 11.22
N LYS A 136 11.06 -1.09 10.70
CA LYS A 136 11.39 -0.97 9.27
C LYS A 136 10.35 -1.64 8.37
N LYS A 137 9.94 -2.88 8.68
CA LYS A 137 8.87 -3.60 7.96
C LYS A 137 7.53 -2.84 8.01
N HIS A 138 7.21 -2.27 9.17
CA HIS A 138 6.01 -1.44 9.33
C HIS A 138 6.05 -0.17 8.47
N LYS A 139 7.19 0.53 8.44
CA LYS A 139 7.42 1.68 7.57
C LYS A 139 7.38 1.29 6.09
N LEU A 140 7.97 0.14 5.72
CA LEU A 140 7.93 -0.38 4.35
C LEU A 140 6.49 -0.58 3.86
N MET A 141 5.59 -1.12 4.69
CA MET A 141 4.17 -1.24 4.35
C MET A 141 3.50 0.13 4.15
N ILE A 142 3.80 1.12 5.00
CA ILE A 142 3.27 2.48 4.86
C ILE A 142 3.80 3.15 3.57
N GLY A 143 5.09 3.01 3.29
CA GLY A 143 5.71 3.54 2.08
C GLY A 143 5.09 2.93 0.83
N ALA A 144 5.00 1.60 0.78
CA ALA A 144 4.33 0.84 -0.28
C ALA A 144 2.90 1.33 -0.53
N LEU A 145 2.11 1.50 0.54
CA LEU A 145 0.75 2.00 0.45
C LEU A 145 0.68 3.40 -0.19
N MET A 146 1.58 4.30 0.19
CA MET A 146 1.57 5.69 -0.29
C MET A 146 2.02 5.84 -1.75
N VAL A 147 2.84 4.93 -2.27
CA VAL A 147 3.29 4.97 -3.68
C VAL A 147 2.45 4.08 -4.61
N SER A 148 1.53 3.27 -4.08
CA SER A 148 0.66 2.42 -4.88
C SER A 148 -0.44 3.21 -5.60
N MET A 149 -0.83 2.76 -6.79
CA MET A 149 -2.03 3.24 -7.49
C MET A 149 -3.29 2.89 -6.70
N GLY A 150 -4.30 3.76 -6.80
CA GLY A 150 -5.58 3.61 -6.11
C GLY A 150 -5.73 4.51 -4.90
N VAL A 151 -6.62 4.17 -3.99
CA VAL A 151 -6.99 5.00 -2.84
C VAL A 151 -6.36 4.43 -1.57
N PRO A 152 -5.33 5.09 -0.98
CA PRO A 152 -4.72 4.60 0.26
C PRO A 152 -5.64 4.85 1.47
N PHE A 153 -5.86 3.81 2.27
CA PHE A 153 -6.59 3.88 3.53
C PHE A 153 -5.64 3.56 4.69
N LEU A 154 -5.65 4.42 5.71
CA LEU A 154 -4.87 4.25 6.95
C LEU A 154 -5.82 4.11 8.14
N HIS A 155 -5.58 3.08 8.97
CA HIS A 155 -6.26 2.96 10.24
C HIS A 155 -5.63 3.89 11.29
N SER A 156 -6.45 4.56 12.09
CA SER A 156 -5.95 5.48 13.12
C SER A 156 -5.05 4.76 14.12
N GLY A 157 -3.82 5.25 14.23
CA GLY A 157 -2.76 4.72 15.07
C GLY A 157 -1.81 3.74 14.37
N GLN A 158 -2.10 3.36 13.13
CA GLN A 158 -1.13 2.63 12.31
C GLN A 158 0.18 3.41 12.19
N GLU A 159 0.13 4.73 12.09
CA GLU A 159 1.28 5.64 12.00
C GLU A 159 2.15 5.69 13.27
N PHE A 160 1.68 5.14 14.39
CA PHE A 160 2.46 4.97 15.63
C PHE A 160 2.39 3.53 16.15
N CYS A 161 2.36 2.58 15.21
CA CYS A 161 2.46 1.15 15.49
C CYS A 161 1.40 0.66 16.49
N ARG A 162 0.14 1.13 16.39
CA ARG A 162 -0.96 0.78 17.32
C ARG A 162 -1.02 -0.72 17.60
N THR A 163 -1.23 -1.05 18.86
CA THR A 163 -1.40 -2.43 19.33
C THR A 163 -2.75 -2.57 19.99
N LYS A 164 -3.41 -3.70 19.76
CA LYS A 164 -4.59 -4.16 20.49
C LYS A 164 -4.21 -5.34 21.40
N ASN A 165 -2.92 -5.44 21.76
CA ASN A 165 -2.33 -6.55 22.52
C ASN A 165 -2.63 -7.93 21.90
N GLY A 166 -2.67 -7.99 20.56
CA GLY A 166 -2.99 -9.21 19.84
C GLY A 166 -4.47 -9.56 19.81
N ASN A 167 -5.38 -8.70 20.26
CA ASN A 167 -6.80 -8.96 20.07
C ASN A 167 -7.15 -8.83 18.57
N SER A 168 -7.68 -9.91 17.98
CA SER A 168 -8.06 -9.99 16.57
C SER A 168 -9.50 -9.58 16.28
N ASN A 169 -10.34 -9.40 17.29
CA ASN A 169 -11.70 -8.89 17.12
C ASN A 169 -12.12 -8.11 18.37
N SER A 170 -11.81 -6.82 18.38
CA SER A 170 -11.94 -5.97 19.57
C SER A 170 -13.28 -5.24 19.69
N TYR A 171 -14.31 -5.66 18.97
CA TYR A 171 -15.61 -4.96 18.89
C TYR A 171 -16.26 -4.66 20.25
N MET A 172 -16.13 -5.59 21.21
CA MET A 172 -16.66 -5.47 22.58
C MET A 172 -15.58 -5.27 23.64
N SER A 173 -14.33 -5.07 23.22
CA SER A 173 -13.22 -4.86 24.15
C SER A 173 -13.25 -3.43 24.71
N GLY A 174 -12.84 -3.27 25.97
CA GLY A 174 -12.79 -1.96 26.61
C GLY A 174 -11.64 -1.06 26.12
N ASP A 175 -11.58 0.15 26.69
CA ASP A 175 -10.64 1.20 26.28
C ASP A 175 -9.17 0.79 26.38
N LEU A 176 -8.81 -0.10 27.32
CA LEU A 176 -7.43 -0.61 27.44
C LEU A 176 -6.94 -1.30 26.17
N ILE A 177 -7.85 -1.86 25.36
CA ILE A 177 -7.54 -2.49 24.07
C ILE A 177 -7.75 -1.51 22.91
N ASN A 178 -8.82 -0.70 22.96
CA ASN A 178 -9.27 0.07 21.79
C ASN A 178 -8.80 1.52 21.72
N ARG A 179 -8.37 2.13 22.84
CA ARG A 179 -7.96 3.55 22.86
C ARG A 179 -6.82 3.84 21.89
N LEU A 180 -6.76 5.09 21.42
CA LEU A 180 -5.55 5.63 20.82
C LEU A 180 -4.58 6.00 21.95
N ASP A 181 -3.45 5.28 22.02
CA ASP A 181 -2.39 5.54 23.00
C ASP A 181 -1.50 6.70 22.52
N TRP A 182 -1.76 7.90 23.05
CA TRP A 182 -1.01 9.10 22.69
C TRP A 182 0.44 9.09 23.18
N GLU A 183 0.76 8.39 24.29
CA GLU A 183 2.14 8.19 24.70
C GLU A 183 2.88 7.30 23.70
N ARG A 184 2.19 6.31 23.13
CA ARG A 184 2.74 5.49 22.04
C ARG A 184 3.02 6.34 20.80
N LYS A 185 2.15 7.28 20.46
CA LYS A 185 2.38 8.25 19.39
C LYS A 185 3.67 9.05 19.61
N ASP A 186 4.00 9.41 20.84
CA ASP A 186 5.26 10.10 21.16
C ASP A 186 6.47 9.15 21.14
N ARG A 187 6.32 7.92 21.63
CA ARG A 187 7.38 6.88 21.55
C ARG A 187 7.75 6.51 20.11
N TYR A 188 6.78 6.46 19.20
CA TYR A 188 6.97 6.10 17.79
C TYR A 188 6.90 7.32 16.85
N LYS A 189 7.33 8.50 17.34
CA LYS A 189 7.32 9.74 16.57
C LYS A 189 8.05 9.64 15.21
N GLU A 190 9.07 8.80 15.11
CA GLU A 190 9.76 8.53 13.84
C GLU A 190 8.85 7.89 12.77
N VAL A 191 7.91 7.02 13.16
CA VAL A 191 6.96 6.37 12.25
C VAL A 191 5.86 7.36 11.86
N VAL A 192 5.47 8.24 12.78
CA VAL A 192 4.51 9.33 12.52
C VAL A 192 5.09 10.30 11.48
N ASN A 193 6.33 10.74 11.69
CA ASN A 193 7.03 11.62 10.75
C ASN A 193 7.22 10.95 9.40
N TYR A 194 7.65 9.69 9.38
CA TYR A 194 7.76 8.93 8.12
C TYR A 194 6.42 8.82 7.39
N THR A 195 5.33 8.52 8.10
CA THR A 195 3.99 8.47 7.51
C THR A 195 3.60 9.81 6.90
N LYS A 196 3.85 10.91 7.62
CA LYS A 196 3.61 12.27 7.14
C LYS A 196 4.40 12.56 5.87
N ASP A 197 5.67 12.17 5.83
CA ASP A 197 6.56 12.36 4.69
C ASP A 197 6.12 11.54 3.48
N MET A 198 5.68 10.29 3.67
CA MET A 198 5.16 9.46 2.57
C MET A 198 3.82 10.00 2.04
N ILE A 199 2.96 10.55 2.90
CA ILE A 199 1.75 11.27 2.46
C ILE A 199 2.14 12.52 1.64
N ALA A 200 3.15 13.27 2.09
CA ALA A 200 3.64 14.45 1.38
C ALA A 200 4.24 14.06 0.01
N LEU A 201 5.02 12.97 -0.04
CA LEU A 201 5.55 12.40 -1.28
C LEU A 201 4.41 12.06 -2.26
N ARG A 202 3.38 11.32 -1.82
CA ARG A 202 2.23 10.98 -2.67
C ARG A 202 1.53 12.21 -3.25
N LYS A 203 1.37 13.25 -2.43
CA LYS A 203 0.74 14.52 -2.84
C LYS A 203 1.60 15.31 -3.82
N ALA A 204 2.93 15.28 -3.65
CA ALA A 204 3.86 16.00 -4.49
C ALA A 204 4.03 15.38 -5.89
N TYR A 205 3.84 14.06 -6.02
CA TYR A 205 4.06 13.32 -7.26
C TYR A 205 2.75 12.68 -7.77
N PRO A 206 1.99 13.36 -8.67
CA PRO A 206 0.72 12.88 -9.21
C PRO A 206 0.78 11.55 -9.96
N VAL A 207 1.97 11.11 -10.37
CA VAL A 207 2.18 9.81 -11.05
C VAL A 207 1.66 8.63 -10.21
N PHE A 208 1.65 8.73 -8.87
CA PHE A 208 1.09 7.70 -7.99
C PHE A 208 -0.45 7.64 -7.97
N GLN A 209 -1.10 8.56 -8.69
CA GLN A 209 -2.55 8.77 -8.67
C GLN A 209 -3.19 8.59 -10.05
N PHE A 210 -2.52 7.92 -10.99
CA PHE A 210 -3.13 7.60 -12.29
C PHE A 210 -4.43 6.82 -12.09
N SER A 211 -5.52 7.35 -12.66
CA SER A 211 -6.87 6.80 -12.53
C SER A 211 -7.26 5.91 -13.71
N GLU A 212 -6.51 5.98 -14.81
CA GLU A 212 -6.76 5.18 -16.01
C GLU A 212 -5.72 4.06 -16.19
N THR A 213 -6.21 2.88 -16.56
CA THR A 213 -5.34 1.73 -16.85
C THR A 213 -4.42 1.98 -18.05
N SER A 214 -4.83 2.85 -18.99
CA SER A 214 -4.03 3.32 -20.13
C SER A 214 -2.75 4.03 -19.68
N GLN A 215 -2.84 4.92 -18.68
CA GLN A 215 -1.71 5.65 -18.12
C GLN A 215 -0.75 4.68 -17.42
N ILE A 216 -1.28 3.75 -16.64
CA ILE A 216 -0.47 2.73 -15.96
C ILE A 216 0.28 1.89 -17.00
N LYS A 217 -0.40 1.33 -18.01
CA LYS A 217 0.25 0.52 -19.06
C LYS A 217 1.36 1.26 -19.81
N LYS A 218 1.19 2.57 -20.01
CA LYS A 218 2.17 3.40 -20.72
C LYS A 218 3.39 3.73 -19.87
N HIS A 219 3.17 4.14 -18.62
CA HIS A 219 4.17 4.80 -17.81
C HIS A 219 4.79 3.89 -16.75
N VAL A 220 4.10 2.84 -16.29
CA VAL A 220 4.60 1.95 -15.24
C VAL A 220 5.37 0.78 -15.84
N TYR A 221 6.48 0.43 -15.21
CA TYR A 221 7.17 -0.82 -15.45
C TYR A 221 7.73 -1.42 -14.15
N PHE A 222 8.08 -2.70 -14.20
CA PHE A 222 8.71 -3.41 -13.09
C PHE A 222 10.00 -4.05 -13.54
N LYS A 223 10.99 -4.10 -12.65
CA LYS A 223 12.21 -4.88 -12.83
C LYS A 223 12.51 -5.65 -11.55
N ASP A 224 12.74 -6.94 -11.69
CA ASP A 224 13.23 -7.75 -10.59
C ASP A 224 14.74 -7.59 -10.53
N LEU A 225 15.24 -7.13 -9.39
CA LEU A 225 16.66 -7.00 -9.11
C LEU A 225 17.15 -8.24 -8.35
N ASP A 226 18.46 -8.33 -8.18
CA ASP A 226 19.07 -9.38 -7.36
C ASP A 226 18.45 -9.42 -5.95
N LYS A 227 18.45 -10.62 -5.37
CA LYS A 227 17.93 -10.87 -4.00
C LYS A 227 16.45 -10.47 -3.84
N ASP A 228 15.66 -10.64 -4.89
CA ASP A 228 14.20 -10.42 -4.88
C ASP A 228 13.73 -9.00 -4.55
N ILE A 229 14.62 -8.03 -4.73
CA ILE A 229 14.29 -6.62 -4.63
C ILE A 229 13.47 -6.22 -5.85
N LEU A 230 12.39 -5.50 -5.61
CA LEU A 230 11.48 -5.03 -6.66
C LEU A 230 11.78 -3.57 -6.98
N LEU A 231 12.09 -3.29 -8.25
CA LEU A 231 12.03 -1.94 -8.81
C LEU A 231 10.63 -1.71 -9.39
N TYR A 232 9.96 -0.68 -8.90
CA TYR A 232 8.75 -0.11 -9.45
C TYR A 232 9.10 1.24 -10.10
N GLY A 233 9.06 1.28 -11.43
CA GLY A 233 9.51 2.42 -12.22
C GLY A 233 8.38 3.13 -12.96
N PHE A 234 8.54 4.44 -13.13
CA PHE A 234 7.68 5.31 -13.91
C PHE A 234 8.50 6.00 -14.98
N LYS A 235 8.19 5.78 -16.27
CA LYS A 235 8.89 6.37 -17.41
C LYS A 235 8.02 7.33 -18.19
N ASP A 236 8.66 8.24 -18.93
CA ASP A 236 8.00 9.24 -19.78
C ASP A 236 7.01 10.12 -18.98
N VAL A 237 7.41 10.49 -17.75
CA VAL A 237 6.53 11.18 -16.80
C VAL A 237 6.84 12.66 -16.61
N SER A 238 7.76 13.23 -17.40
CA SER A 238 8.15 14.66 -17.30
C SER A 238 7.01 15.65 -17.61
N LYS A 239 5.90 15.17 -18.20
CA LYS A 239 4.67 15.99 -18.33
C LYS A 239 3.86 16.10 -17.03
N TYR A 240 4.13 15.24 -16.04
CA TYR A 240 3.39 15.18 -14.78
C TYR A 240 4.23 15.63 -13.57
N ILE A 241 5.55 15.44 -13.63
CA ILE A 241 6.50 15.70 -12.54
C ILE A 241 7.81 16.27 -13.10
N GLU A 242 8.70 16.76 -12.24
CA GLU A 242 9.97 17.39 -12.64
C GLU A 242 11.04 16.42 -13.20
N PHE A 243 10.73 15.12 -13.24
CA PHE A 243 11.63 14.03 -13.63
C PHE A 243 11.10 13.31 -14.88
N ASP A 244 12.00 12.84 -15.74
CA ASP A 244 11.66 12.00 -16.89
C ASP A 244 11.32 10.58 -16.45
N GLU A 245 11.97 10.12 -15.37
CA GLU A 245 11.75 8.82 -14.76
C GLU A 245 11.75 8.90 -13.22
N LEU A 246 10.90 8.09 -12.58
CA LEU A 246 10.86 7.92 -11.12
C LEU A 246 11.03 6.45 -10.77
N LEU A 247 12.01 6.15 -9.93
CA LEU A 247 12.37 4.80 -9.50
C LEU A 247 12.04 4.60 -8.03
N ILE A 248 11.32 3.53 -7.72
CA ILE A 248 11.00 3.12 -6.36
C ILE A 248 11.54 1.71 -6.15
N PHE A 249 12.40 1.54 -5.15
CA PHE A 249 12.99 0.27 -4.79
C PHE A 249 12.34 -0.25 -3.52
N PHE A 250 11.89 -1.50 -3.53
CA PHE A 250 11.40 -2.21 -2.35
C PHE A 250 12.35 -3.35 -2.01
N ASN A 251 12.96 -3.27 -0.83
CA ASN A 251 13.79 -4.35 -0.32
C ASN A 251 13.14 -5.01 0.90
N PRO A 252 12.47 -6.17 0.73
CA PRO A 252 11.86 -6.91 1.84
C PRO A 252 12.85 -7.83 2.56
N THR A 253 14.10 -7.91 2.13
CA THR A 253 15.09 -8.89 2.60
C THR A 253 15.99 -8.36 3.70
N TYR A 254 16.87 -9.23 4.22
CA TYR A 254 17.91 -8.88 5.20
C TYR A 254 19.22 -8.41 4.55
N ASP A 255 19.30 -8.44 3.22
CA ASP A 255 20.47 -8.07 2.46
C ASP A 255 20.47 -6.60 2.08
N VAL A 256 21.64 -5.96 2.12
CA VAL A 256 21.84 -4.67 1.44
C VAL A 256 22.01 -4.94 -0.05
N ALA A 257 21.43 -4.08 -0.88
CA ALA A 257 21.70 -4.04 -2.31
C ALA A 257 22.12 -2.65 -2.78
N TYR A 258 22.76 -2.62 -3.93
CA TYR A 258 23.25 -1.41 -4.58
C TYR A 258 22.73 -1.39 -6.02
N TYR A 259 22.27 -0.23 -6.46
CA TYR A 259 21.84 0.00 -7.84
C TYR A 259 22.54 1.23 -8.39
N CYS A 260 23.43 1.04 -9.37
CA CYS A 260 24.10 2.17 -10.02
C CYS A 260 23.31 2.60 -11.25
N LEU A 261 23.07 3.90 -11.33
CA LEU A 261 22.37 4.60 -12.40
C LEU A 261 23.37 4.87 -13.53
N ASP A 262 22.87 4.92 -14.77
CA ASP A 262 23.70 5.28 -15.93
C ASP A 262 24.18 6.74 -15.87
N GLY A 263 23.46 7.59 -15.14
CA GLY A 263 23.79 8.99 -14.86
C GLY A 263 23.58 9.36 -13.40
N TYR A 264 23.20 10.61 -13.14
CA TYR A 264 22.84 11.07 -11.79
C TYR A 264 21.33 11.08 -11.60
N GLY A 265 20.90 10.61 -10.43
CA GLY A 265 19.53 10.71 -9.94
C GLY A 265 19.45 11.59 -8.69
N THR A 266 18.26 12.09 -8.41
CA THR A 266 17.94 12.81 -7.19
C THR A 266 17.28 11.86 -6.20
N LEU A 267 17.91 11.60 -5.07
CA LEU A 267 17.32 10.82 -3.99
C LEU A 267 16.24 11.66 -3.27
N LEU A 268 15.00 11.17 -3.27
CA LEU A 268 13.82 11.89 -2.79
C LEU A 268 13.34 11.39 -1.43
N ALA A 269 13.40 10.08 -1.22
CA ALA A 269 13.01 9.45 0.02
C ALA A 269 13.76 8.14 0.27
N ASN A 270 13.94 7.79 1.53
CA ASN A 270 14.48 6.51 1.97
C ASN A 270 13.84 6.09 3.31
N GLU A 271 14.47 5.22 4.09
CA GLU A 271 13.98 4.77 5.40
C GLU A 271 13.81 5.89 6.43
N ALA A 272 14.44 7.05 6.25
CA ALA A 272 14.28 8.20 7.13
C ALA A 272 13.00 9.00 6.85
N GLY A 273 12.43 8.88 5.65
CA GLY A 273 11.32 9.70 5.17
C GLY A 273 11.72 10.46 3.91
N LEU A 274 11.20 11.67 3.75
CA LEU A 274 11.66 12.59 2.71
C LEU A 274 13.06 13.09 3.09
N ILE A 275 13.91 13.26 2.08
CA ILE A 275 15.25 13.81 2.30
C ILE A 275 15.45 15.08 1.47
N GLU A 276 16.41 15.90 1.89
CA GLU A 276 16.88 16.99 1.04
C GLU A 276 17.46 16.39 -0.24
N LYS A 277 17.05 16.93 -1.39
CA LYS A 277 17.27 16.39 -2.74
C LYS A 277 18.76 16.20 -3.08
N ILE A 278 19.37 15.12 -2.60
CA ILE A 278 20.78 14.78 -2.78
C ILE A 278 20.97 14.08 -4.13
N GLN A 279 21.99 14.49 -4.88
CA GLN A 279 22.39 13.80 -6.11
C GLN A 279 23.14 12.51 -5.77
N THR A 280 22.80 11.44 -6.47
CA THR A 280 23.46 10.14 -6.32
C THR A 280 23.61 9.45 -7.67
N GLN A 281 24.70 8.70 -7.83
CA GLN A 281 24.91 7.79 -8.95
C GLN A 281 24.66 6.33 -8.55
N CYS A 282 24.92 5.95 -7.29
CA CYS A 282 24.65 4.60 -6.79
C CYS A 282 23.73 4.66 -5.57
N VAL A 283 22.59 3.99 -5.69
CA VAL A 283 21.54 3.93 -4.68
C VAL A 283 21.83 2.75 -3.76
N THR A 284 21.93 3.01 -2.46
CA THR A 284 21.98 1.95 -1.43
C THR A 284 20.56 1.63 -0.99
N ILE A 285 20.18 0.36 -1.04
CA ILE A 285 18.84 -0.12 -0.73
C ILE A 285 18.94 -1.02 0.50
N ASN A 286 18.74 -0.42 1.68
CA ASN A 286 18.91 -1.09 2.96
C ASN A 286 17.84 -2.17 3.22
N PRO A 287 18.11 -3.17 4.08
CA PRO A 287 17.15 -4.19 4.47
C PRO A 287 15.83 -3.65 5.01
N HIS A 288 14.71 -4.19 4.54
CA HIS A 288 13.35 -3.81 4.92
C HIS A 288 13.03 -2.32 4.70
N THR A 289 13.53 -1.73 3.61
CA THR A 289 13.33 -0.30 3.30
C THR A 289 12.75 -0.08 1.91
N MET A 290 12.23 1.13 1.72
CA MET A 290 11.84 1.67 0.42
C MET A 290 12.72 2.88 0.10
N VAL A 291 13.18 3.00 -1.14
CA VAL A 291 13.97 4.13 -1.62
C VAL A 291 13.35 4.71 -2.89
N VAL A 292 13.29 6.03 -3.00
CA VAL A 292 12.68 6.75 -4.13
C VAL A 292 13.68 7.70 -4.76
N VAL A 293 13.88 7.60 -6.07
CA VAL A 293 14.85 8.38 -6.84
C VAL A 293 14.20 8.93 -8.10
N GLY A 294 14.34 10.23 -8.35
CA GLY A 294 13.94 10.85 -9.62
C GLY A 294 15.13 11.00 -10.56
N ILE A 295 14.97 10.69 -11.84
CA ILE A 295 15.99 10.84 -12.89
C ILE A 295 15.53 11.91 -13.87
N LYS A 296 16.46 12.80 -14.22
CA LYS A 296 16.28 13.79 -15.27
C LYS A 296 17.28 13.48 -16.39
N ILE A 297 16.77 13.25 -17.60
CA ILE A 297 17.55 12.80 -18.77
C ILE A 297 17.90 13.98 -19.66
#